data_AF-A0A0M0W6A8-F1
#
_entry.id   AF-A0A0M0W6A8-F1
#
_cell.length_a   1.000
_cell.length_b   1.000
_cell.length_c   1.000
_cell.angle_alpha   90.00
_cell.angle_beta   90.00
_cell.angle_gamma   90.00
#
_symmetry.space_group_name_H-M   'P 1'
#
loop_
_entity.id
_entity.type
_entity.pdbx_description
1 polymer ?
#
loop_
_entity_poly.entity_id
_entity_poly.type
_entity_poly.pdbx_seq_one_letter_code
_entity_poly.pdbx_strand_id
1 'polypeptide(L)'
;MLSSYEELSQYIIEDFEEFLNEGLSISQVTEKLLEEYYRGIVNSKVEKLVIYLKIAFLSIERNYLREDIKTELMSMINELESIPIKDEVGSENTKKIILDIEKFINKSEDVNEIS
;
A
#
# COMPACT_ATOMS: atom_id res chain seq x y z
N MET A 1 -14.99 5.49 -8.00
CA MET A 1 -14.73 6.94 -7.91
C MET A 1 -13.93 7.13 -6.66
N LEU A 2 -12.63 7.40 -6.79
CA LEU A 2 -11.76 7.77 -5.67
C LEU A 2 -12.38 9.00 -5.01
N SER A 3 -12.80 8.87 -3.75
CA SER A 3 -13.42 9.99 -3.02
C SER A 3 -12.31 10.94 -2.51
N SER A 4 -11.13 10.40 -2.16
CA SER A 4 -9.84 11.09 -1.95
C SER A 4 -8.78 10.05 -1.58
N TYR A 5 -7.48 10.40 -1.63
CA TYR A 5 -6.38 9.54 -1.13
C TYR A 5 -6.59 9.13 0.33
N GLU A 6 -7.13 10.04 1.15
CA GLU A 6 -7.35 9.83 2.57
C GLU A 6 -8.49 8.83 2.81
N GLU A 7 -9.59 8.92 2.05
CA GLU A 7 -10.69 7.96 2.15
C GLU A 7 -10.28 6.55 1.70
N LEU A 8 -9.55 6.42 0.58
CA LEU A 8 -9.04 5.12 0.16
C LEU A 8 -8.13 4.51 1.23
N SER A 9 -7.24 5.32 1.80
CA SER A 9 -6.35 4.88 2.88
C SER A 9 -7.11 4.44 4.12
N GLN A 10 -8.21 5.11 4.44
CA GLN A 10 -9.05 4.80 5.60
C GLN A 10 -9.82 3.50 5.39
N TYR A 11 -10.42 3.29 4.22
CA TYR A 11 -11.11 2.04 3.91
C TYR A 11 -10.18 0.83 4.00
N ILE A 12 -8.95 0.94 3.49
CA ILE A 12 -7.96 -0.15 3.60
C ILE A 12 -7.63 -0.47 5.06
N ILE A 13 -7.52 0.55 5.93
CA ILE A 13 -7.27 0.35 7.36
C ILE A 13 -8.45 -0.37 8.01
N GLU A 14 -9.66 0.10 7.75
CA GLU A 14 -10.89 -0.46 8.32
C GLU A 14 -11.06 -1.93 7.91
N ASP A 15 -10.91 -2.24 6.63
CA ASP A 15 -10.97 -3.61 6.12
C ASP A 15 -9.86 -4.50 6.69
N PHE A 16 -8.63 -3.98 6.81
CA PHE A 16 -7.51 -4.72 7.40
C PHE A 16 -7.81 -5.14 8.84
N GLU A 17 -8.30 -4.21 9.67
CA GLU A 17 -8.64 -4.47 11.06
C GLU A 17 -9.89 -5.37 11.18
N GLU A 18 -10.90 -5.19 10.31
CA GLU A 18 -12.06 -6.07 10.24
C GLU A 18 -11.64 -7.52 9.95
N PHE A 19 -10.82 -7.74 8.92
CA PHE A 19 -10.34 -9.07 8.54
C PHE A 19 -9.48 -9.73 9.63
N LEU A 20 -8.70 -8.95 10.38
CA LEU A 20 -8.02 -9.46 11.57
C LEU A 20 -9.00 -9.88 12.67
N ASN A 21 -10.04 -9.08 12.91
CA ASN A 21 -11.08 -9.40 13.88
C ASN A 21 -11.92 -10.63 13.48
N GLU A 22 -12.01 -10.94 12.19
CA GLU A 22 -12.57 -12.20 11.67
C GLU A 22 -11.66 -13.43 11.96
N GLY A 23 -10.46 -13.22 12.49
CA GLY A 23 -9.51 -14.27 12.84
C GLY A 23 -8.58 -14.69 11.70
N LEU A 24 -8.49 -13.89 10.63
CA LEU A 24 -7.54 -14.14 9.54
C LEU A 24 -6.11 -13.83 9.98
N SER A 25 -5.14 -14.62 9.49
CA SER A 25 -3.72 -14.30 9.63
C SER A 25 -3.32 -13.11 8.74
N ILE A 26 -2.24 -12.40 9.07
CA ILE A 26 -1.76 -11.24 8.27
C ILE A 26 -1.57 -11.60 6.79
N SER A 27 -1.09 -12.81 6.49
CA SER A 27 -0.94 -13.30 5.11
C SER A 27 -2.29 -13.41 4.40
N GLN A 28 -3.32 -13.91 5.07
CA GLN A 28 -4.69 -14.01 4.54
C GLN A 28 -5.36 -12.64 4.41
N VAL A 29 -5.16 -11.74 5.38
CA VAL A 29 -5.65 -10.35 5.31
C VAL A 29 -5.04 -9.63 4.11
N THR A 30 -3.74 -9.78 3.89
CA THR A 30 -3.03 -9.23 2.73
C THR A 30 -3.65 -9.72 1.42
N GLU A 31 -3.90 -11.03 1.30
CA GLU A 31 -4.53 -11.59 0.10
C GLU A 31 -5.94 -11.05 -0.12
N LYS A 32 -6.76 -11.04 0.94
CA LYS A 32 -8.15 -10.57 0.87
C LYS A 32 -8.23 -9.10 0.46
N LEU A 33 -7.33 -8.25 0.97
CA LEU A 33 -7.28 -6.84 0.56
C LEU A 33 -6.91 -6.69 -0.92
N LEU A 34 -5.99 -7.51 -1.46
CA LEU A 34 -5.70 -7.45 -2.89
C LEU A 34 -6.90 -7.86 -3.74
N GLU A 35 -7.70 -8.82 -3.28
CA GLU A 35 -8.93 -9.23 -3.95
C GLU A 35 -9.99 -8.12 -3.92
N GLU A 36 -10.27 -7.53 -2.75
CA GLU A 36 -11.29 -6.49 -2.61
C GLU A 36 -10.94 -5.22 -3.41
N TYR A 37 -9.66 -4.84 -3.40
CA TYR A 37 -9.18 -3.65 -4.08
C TYR A 37 -8.68 -3.92 -5.51
N TYR A 38 -8.91 -5.13 -6.05
CA TYR A 38 -8.44 -5.54 -7.38
C TYR A 38 -8.83 -4.56 -8.49
N ARG A 39 -10.05 -4.02 -8.45
CA ARG A 39 -10.50 -3.05 -9.46
C ARG A 39 -9.68 -1.77 -9.45
N GLY A 40 -9.29 -1.26 -8.28
CA GLY A 40 -8.44 -0.08 -8.18
C GLY A 40 -7.02 -0.38 -8.67
N ILE A 41 -6.48 -1.53 -8.26
CA ILE A 41 -5.16 -2.04 -8.65
C ILE A 41 -5.01 -2.13 -10.18
N VAL A 42 -6.02 -2.61 -10.89
CA VAL A 42 -5.94 -2.80 -12.34
C VAL A 42 -6.17 -1.51 -13.12
N ASN A 43 -6.98 -0.58 -12.60
CA ASN A 43 -7.46 0.57 -13.38
C ASN A 43 -6.68 1.87 -13.14
N SER A 44 -5.97 2.03 -12.03
CA SER A 44 -5.12 3.21 -11.78
C SER A 44 -3.78 2.82 -11.16
N LYS A 45 -2.70 3.31 -11.77
CA LYS A 45 -1.34 3.17 -11.22
C LYS A 45 -1.20 3.90 -9.88
N VAL A 46 -1.88 5.04 -9.72
CA VAL A 46 -1.85 5.80 -8.47
C VAL A 46 -2.63 5.09 -7.38
N GLU A 47 -3.85 4.57 -7.67
CA GLU A 47 -4.59 3.75 -6.71
C GLU A 47 -3.79 2.52 -6.32
N LYS A 48 -3.24 1.79 -7.30
CA LYS A 48 -2.39 0.62 -7.05
C LYS A 48 -1.24 0.94 -6.10
N LEU A 49 -0.49 2.01 -6.36
CA LEU A 49 0.61 2.45 -5.53
C LEU A 49 0.14 2.70 -4.08
N VAL A 50 -0.96 3.43 -3.91
CA VAL A 50 -1.52 3.75 -2.58
C VAL A 50 -1.97 2.48 -1.85
N ILE A 51 -2.68 1.59 -2.54
CA ILE A 51 -3.19 0.33 -1.99
C ILE A 51 -2.02 -0.53 -1.48
N TYR A 52 -1.05 -0.78 -2.35
CA TYR A 52 0.12 -1.60 -2.00
C TYR A 52 0.92 -0.98 -0.87
N LEU A 53 1.15 0.34 -0.89
CA LEU A 53 1.92 1.05 0.14
C LEU A 53 1.22 0.93 1.50
N LYS A 54 -0.11 1.05 1.53
CA LYS A 54 -0.90 0.96 2.75
C LYS A 54 -0.90 -0.46 3.33
N ILE A 55 -1.13 -1.46 2.48
CA ILE A 55 -1.05 -2.88 2.86
C ILE A 55 0.34 -3.22 3.42
N ALA A 56 1.40 -2.77 2.76
CA ALA A 56 2.77 -2.99 3.21
C ALA A 56 3.02 -2.39 4.59
N PHE A 57 2.58 -1.15 4.85
CA PHE A 57 2.75 -0.55 6.17
C PHE A 57 2.02 -1.27 7.29
N LEU A 58 0.74 -1.58 7.08
CA LEU A 58 -0.07 -2.31 8.05
C LEU A 58 0.54 -3.69 8.34
N SER A 59 1.09 -4.34 7.32
CA SER A 59 1.80 -5.61 7.46
C SER A 59 3.11 -5.46 8.26
N ILE A 60 3.93 -4.46 7.92
CA ILE A 60 5.24 -4.21 8.55
C ILE A 60 5.07 -3.88 10.03
N GLU A 61 4.04 -3.13 10.42
CA GLU A 61 3.72 -2.87 11.83
C GLU A 61 3.42 -4.14 12.64
N ARG A 62 3.17 -5.25 11.96
CA ARG A 62 2.96 -6.58 12.54
C ARG A 62 4.13 -7.52 12.27
N ASN A 63 5.31 -6.99 11.92
CA ASN A 63 6.54 -7.73 11.58
C ASN A 63 6.37 -8.72 10.42
N TYR A 64 5.57 -8.35 9.42
CA TYR A 64 5.36 -9.16 8.23
C TYR A 64 5.46 -8.29 6.98
N LEU A 65 6.11 -8.80 5.94
CA LEU A 65 6.06 -8.18 4.61
C LEU A 65 6.10 -9.29 3.57
N ARG A 66 5.07 -9.38 2.75
CA ARG A 66 5.00 -10.39 1.69
C ARG A 66 5.93 -9.98 0.54
N GLU A 67 6.72 -10.93 0.05
CA GLU A 67 7.79 -10.64 -0.91
C GLU A 67 7.28 -10.10 -2.26
N ASP A 68 6.12 -10.56 -2.71
CA ASP A 68 5.47 -10.07 -3.93
C ASP A 68 4.96 -8.63 -3.78
N ILE A 69 4.41 -8.25 -2.62
CA ILE A 69 4.03 -6.88 -2.28
C ILE A 69 5.28 -5.99 -2.31
N LYS A 70 6.37 -6.45 -1.68
CA LYS A 70 7.65 -5.72 -1.68
C LYS A 70 8.17 -5.53 -3.10
N THR A 71 8.23 -6.61 -3.88
CA THR A 71 8.74 -6.60 -5.26
C THR A 71 7.93 -5.65 -6.13
N GLU A 72 6.61 -5.72 -6.06
CA GLU A 72 5.72 -4.86 -6.83
C GLU A 72 5.86 -3.38 -6.43
N LEU A 73 5.93 -3.08 -5.14
CA LEU A 73 6.17 -1.72 -4.66
C LEU A 73 7.49 -1.17 -5.15
N MET A 74 8.57 -1.93 -5.04
CA MET A 74 9.89 -1.51 -5.52
C MET A 74 9.89 -1.29 -7.04
N SER A 75 9.17 -2.11 -7.80
CA SER A 75 8.99 -1.88 -9.24
C SER A 75 8.27 -0.56 -9.52
N MET A 76 7.18 -0.27 -8.81
CA MET A 76 6.45 1.00 -8.97
C MET A 76 7.29 2.23 -8.55
N ILE A 77 8.09 2.09 -7.49
CA ILE A 77 9.00 3.14 -7.00
C ILE A 77 10.11 3.43 -8.03
N ASN A 78 10.66 2.40 -8.67
CA ASN A 78 11.66 2.58 -9.72
C ASN A 78 11.09 3.27 -10.96
N GLU A 79 9.78 3.15 -11.19
CA GLU A 79 9.06 3.78 -12.29
C GLU A 79 8.26 5.03 -11.87
N LEU A 80 8.54 5.58 -10.69
CA LEU A 80 7.72 6.62 -10.05
C LEU A 80 7.55 7.88 -10.91
N GLU A 81 8.57 8.26 -11.67
CA GLU A 81 8.52 9.39 -12.60
C GLU A 81 7.46 9.23 -13.69
N SER A 82 7.08 7.99 -14.01
CA SER A 82 6.04 7.67 -15.00
C SER A 82 4.62 7.62 -14.42
N ILE A 83 4.47 7.77 -13.10
CA ILE A 83 3.18 7.71 -12.42
C ILE A 83 2.64 9.15 -12.24
N PRO A 84 1.46 9.50 -12.78
CA PRO A 84 0.93 10.85 -12.76
C PRO A 84 0.29 11.23 -11.40
N ILE A 85 1.01 11.00 -10.29
CA ILE A 85 0.51 11.17 -8.91
C ILE A 85 -0.05 12.58 -8.69
N LYS A 86 0.71 13.60 -9.08
CA LYS A 86 0.32 15.01 -8.89
C LYS A 86 -0.95 15.39 -9.64
N ASP A 87 -1.16 14.81 -10.81
CA ASP A 87 -2.30 15.11 -11.66
C ASP A 87 -3.57 14.42 -11.13
N GLU A 88 -3.44 13.22 -10.56
CA GLU A 88 -4.58 12.47 -10.02
C GLU A 88 -4.98 12.90 -8.60
N VAL A 89 -4.02 13.18 -7.71
CA VAL A 89 -4.32 13.43 -6.27
C VAL A 89 -3.96 14.83 -5.78
N GLY A 90 -3.36 15.67 -6.63
CA GLY A 90 -2.96 17.02 -6.28
C GLY A 90 -1.66 17.11 -5.47
N SER A 91 -1.14 18.33 -5.33
CA SER A 91 0.22 18.57 -4.82
C SER A 91 0.40 18.21 -3.34
N GLU A 92 -0.64 18.36 -2.53
CA GLU A 92 -0.58 18.04 -1.10
C GLU A 92 -0.47 16.53 -0.88
N ASN A 93 -1.38 15.76 -1.48
CA ASN A 93 -1.36 14.30 -1.37
C ASN A 93 -0.13 13.68 -2.03
N THR A 94 0.37 14.28 -3.11
CA THR A 94 1.66 13.87 -3.71
C THR A 94 2.77 13.88 -2.67
N LYS A 95 2.90 14.97 -1.88
CA LYS A 95 3.95 15.04 -0.84
C LYS A 95 3.78 13.96 0.21
N LYS A 96 2.54 13.67 0.63
CA LYS A 96 2.24 12.60 1.60
C LYS A 96 2.67 11.24 1.06
N ILE A 97 2.31 10.93 -0.20
CA ILE A 97 2.69 9.67 -0.86
C ILE A 97 4.21 9.54 -0.99
N ILE A 98 4.93 10.59 -1.38
CA ILE A 98 6.39 10.56 -1.48
C ILE A 98 7.03 10.29 -0.11
N LEU A 99 6.58 10.97 0.95
CA LEU A 99 7.07 10.73 2.31
C LEU A 99 6.80 9.30 2.79
N ASP A 100 5.65 8.75 2.40
CA ASP A 100 5.29 7.38 2.73
C ASP A 100 6.13 6.38 1.92
N ILE A 101 6.48 6.65 0.67
CA ILE A 101 7.45 5.84 -0.08
C ILE A 101 8.82 5.83 0.61
N GLU A 102 9.33 6.99 1.02
CA GLU A 102 10.61 7.10 1.72
C GLU A 102 10.62 6.30 3.03
N LYS A 103 9.54 6.39 3.82
CA LYS A 103 9.38 5.58 5.04
C LYS A 103 9.34 4.08 4.73
N PHE A 104 8.67 3.68 3.66
CA PHE A 104 8.58 2.26 3.27
C PHE A 104 9.95 1.72 2.93
N ILE A 105 10.74 2.44 2.10
CA ILE A 105 12.10 2.04 1.73
C ILE A 105 12.92 1.75 2.99
N ASN A 106 12.97 2.71 3.93
CA ASN A 106 13.71 2.58 5.19
C ASN A 106 13.23 1.37 6.02
N LYS A 107 11.92 1.21 6.22
CA LYS A 107 11.37 0.11 7.05
C LYS A 107 11.50 -1.26 6.39
N SER A 108 11.46 -1.33 5.06
CA SER A 108 11.53 -2.59 4.32
C SER A 108 12.94 -3.20 4.32
N GLU A 109 13.97 -2.39 4.60
CA GLU A 109 15.34 -2.84 4.85
C GLU A 109 15.45 -3.45 6.26
N ASP A 110 14.87 -2.80 7.27
CA ASP A 110 14.89 -3.27 8.67
C ASP A 110 14.24 -4.66 8.85
N VAL A 111 13.12 -4.94 8.18
CA VAL A 111 12.43 -6.25 8.27
C VAL A 111 13.26 -7.38 7.64
N ASN A 112 14.11 -7.06 6.66
CA ASN A 112 14.95 -8.04 5.98
C ASN A 112 16.19 -8.45 6.79
N GLU A 113 16.60 -7.68 7.81
CA GLU A 113 17.74 -8.03 8.67
C GLU A 113 17.41 -9.05 9.76
N ILE A 114 16.12 -9.36 9.97
CA ILE A 114 15.62 -10.21 11.07
C ILE A 114 15.26 -11.64 10.58
N SER A 115 15.41 -11.92 9.28
CA SER A 115 15.14 -13.22 8.64
C SER A 115 16.42 -13.98 8.27
#